data_AF-A0A972TNP7-F1
#
_entry.id   AF-A0A972TNP7-F1
#
_cell.length_a   1.000
_cell.length_b   1.000
_cell.length_c   1.000
_cell.angle_alpha   90.00
_cell.angle_beta   90.00
_cell.angle_gamma   90.00
#
_symmetry.space_group_name_H-M   'P 1'
#
loop_
_entity.id
_entity.type
_entity.pdbx_description
1 polymer ?
#
loop_
_entity_poly.entity_id
_entity_poly.type
_entity_poly.pdbx_seq_one_letter_code
_entity_poly.pdbx_strand_id
1 'polypeptide(L)'
;KTGPWMNQHDVDFVSDHQISVFGNDVIWNPGKNIKGDIVSGKRVLLDGHNNVYIYDFSSDTVTAPYKNAMKSMEVRTMTGGCSEILPNGDVFIEEQKHGRILRLTPDTAKWEFVRRVDKNHLSYPSWSRYLNEEQAQKVLPKLQNGSHN
;
A
#
# COMPACT_ATOMS: atom_id res chain seq x y z
N LYS A 1 16.61 -12.67 8.90
CA LYS A 1 16.44 -12.62 7.43
C LYS A 1 15.90 -11.24 7.08
N THR A 2 16.38 -10.63 6.00
CA THR A 2 15.86 -9.33 5.52
C THR A 2 14.98 -9.61 4.31
N GLY A 3 13.74 -9.13 4.32
CA GLY A 3 12.81 -9.31 3.20
C GLY A 3 13.09 -8.35 2.03
N PRO A 4 12.54 -8.61 0.83
CA PRO A 4 12.73 -7.75 -0.35
C PRO A 4 11.97 -6.42 -0.27
N TRP A 5 11.04 -6.25 0.67
CA TRP A 5 10.25 -5.04 0.85
C TRP A 5 11.10 -3.89 1.39
N MET A 6 11.25 -2.82 0.59
CA MET A 6 12.02 -1.64 0.97
C MET A 6 11.11 -0.48 1.33
N ASN A 7 11.47 0.29 2.38
CA ASN A 7 10.63 1.37 2.92
C ASN A 7 9.20 0.89 3.22
N GLN A 8 9.09 -0.22 3.93
CA GLN A 8 7.84 -0.91 4.19
C GLN A 8 6.93 -0.19 5.17
N HIS A 9 5.63 -0.40 5.01
CA HIS A 9 4.55 0.03 5.89
C HIS A 9 3.55 -1.11 6.07
N ASP A 10 2.62 -0.96 7.02
CA ASP A 10 1.40 -1.77 7.15
C ASP A 10 1.65 -3.29 7.08
N VAL A 11 2.16 -3.84 8.19
CA VAL A 11 2.34 -5.28 8.33
C VAL A 11 1.11 -5.85 9.00
N ASP A 12 0.48 -6.85 8.38
CA ASP A 12 -0.74 -7.48 8.86
C ASP A 12 -0.64 -9.01 8.84
N PHE A 13 -1.41 -9.68 9.70
CA PHE A 13 -1.54 -11.13 9.68
C PHE A 13 -2.51 -11.55 8.57
N VAL A 14 -2.08 -12.50 7.74
CA VAL A 14 -2.91 -13.11 6.69
C VAL A 14 -3.42 -14.48 7.16
N SER A 15 -2.58 -15.22 7.90
CA SER A 15 -2.92 -16.47 8.58
C SER A 15 -2.08 -16.59 9.86
N ASP A 16 -2.12 -17.74 10.52
CA ASP A 16 -1.26 -18.10 11.64
C ASP A 16 0.22 -18.29 11.25
N HIS A 17 0.51 -18.46 9.96
CA HIS A 17 1.86 -18.62 9.44
C HIS A 17 2.21 -17.64 8.32
N GLN A 18 1.39 -16.62 8.06
CA GLN A 18 1.61 -15.64 7.00
C GLN A 18 1.39 -14.20 7.48
N ILE A 19 2.28 -13.32 7.04
CA ILE A 19 2.09 -11.87 7.13
C ILE A 19 2.09 -11.24 5.75
N SER A 20 1.32 -10.16 5.57
CA SER A 20 1.44 -9.24 4.45
C SER A 20 2.25 -8.02 4.84
N VAL A 21 2.97 -7.45 3.88
CA VAL A 21 3.76 -6.22 4.06
C VAL A 21 3.54 -5.32 2.85
N PHE A 22 3.12 -4.07 3.09
CA PHE A 22 3.10 -3.05 2.04
C PHE A 22 4.51 -2.53 1.77
N GLY A 23 5.11 -2.95 0.66
CA GLY A 23 6.42 -2.51 0.23
C GLY A 23 6.31 -1.27 -0.66
N ASN A 24 6.81 -0.13 -0.18
CA ASN A 24 6.96 1.03 -1.07
C ASN A 24 7.99 0.75 -2.18
N ASP A 25 8.90 -0.20 -1.99
CA ASP A 25 9.93 -0.58 -2.95
C ASP A 25 10.79 0.61 -3.38
N VAL A 26 11.00 1.52 -2.44
CA VAL A 26 11.85 2.70 -2.66
C VAL A 26 13.27 2.38 -2.22
N ILE A 27 14.23 2.72 -3.08
CA ILE A 27 15.66 2.67 -2.74
C ILE A 27 16.28 4.06 -2.86
N TRP A 28 17.43 4.25 -2.20
CA TRP A 28 18.25 5.43 -2.41
C TRP A 28 19.17 5.23 -3.60
N ASN A 29 19.01 6.03 -4.66
CA ASN A 29 19.94 6.05 -5.78
C ASN A 29 20.94 7.20 -5.56
N PRO A 30 22.20 6.92 -5.21
CA PRO A 30 23.23 7.95 -5.07
C PRO A 30 23.47 8.61 -6.43
N GLY A 31 23.35 9.93 -6.48
CA GLY A 31 23.68 10.69 -7.68
C GLY A 31 25.18 10.61 -7.94
N LYS A 32 25.61 10.74 -9.20
CA LYS A 32 27.02 10.93 -9.55
C LYS A 32 27.18 12.22 -10.35
N ASN A 33 28.21 12.99 -10.05
CA ASN A 33 28.58 14.14 -10.89
C ASN A 33 29.32 13.67 -12.17
N ILE A 34 29.68 14.60 -13.05
CA ILE A 34 30.41 14.31 -14.30
C ILE A 34 31.79 13.66 -14.09
N LYS A 35 32.35 13.76 -12.88
CA LYS A 35 33.64 13.15 -12.48
C LYS A 35 33.44 11.77 -11.87
N GLY A 36 32.20 11.33 -11.67
CA GLY A 36 31.85 10.07 -11.04
C GLY A 36 31.76 10.11 -9.51
N ASP A 37 31.97 11.28 -8.88
CA ASP A 37 31.86 11.41 -7.42
C ASP A 37 30.40 11.27 -6.98
N ILE A 38 30.18 10.60 -5.86
CA ILE A 38 28.86 10.50 -5.24
C ILE A 38 28.41 11.90 -4.80
N VAL A 39 27.26 12.32 -5.30
CA VAL A 39 26.56 13.56 -4.91
C VAL A 39 25.19 13.23 -4.33
N SER A 40 24.43 14.26 -3.93
CA SER A 40 23.06 14.08 -3.42
C SER A 40 22.26 13.16 -4.34
N GLY A 41 21.78 12.07 -3.75
CA GLY A 41 20.97 11.08 -4.43
C GLY A 41 19.49 11.44 -4.45
N LYS A 42 18.70 10.54 -5.02
CA LYS A 42 17.24 10.64 -4.99
C LYS A 42 16.64 9.29 -4.62
N ARG A 43 15.48 9.34 -3.97
CA ARG A 43 14.63 8.16 -3.80
C ARG A 43 14.05 7.77 -5.15
N VAL A 44 14.13 6.48 -5.48
CA VAL A 44 13.56 5.91 -6.71
C VAL A 44 12.75 4.68 -6.36
N LEU A 45 11.65 4.46 -7.08
CA LEU A 45 10.92 3.19 -7.03
C LEU A 45 11.71 2.13 -7.80
N LEU A 46 11.94 1.00 -7.15
CA LEU A 46 12.37 -0.22 -7.80
C LEU A 46 11.21 -0.71 -8.68
N ASP A 47 11.49 -1.01 -9.95
CA ASP A 47 10.52 -1.46 -10.96
C ASP A 47 9.32 -0.53 -11.23
N GLY A 48 9.29 0.69 -10.67
CA GLY A 48 8.32 1.74 -10.99
C GLY A 48 6.96 1.63 -10.28
N HIS A 49 6.78 0.66 -9.38
CA HIS A 49 5.54 0.47 -8.62
C HIS A 49 5.81 -0.11 -7.22
N ASN A 50 4.87 0.06 -6.30
CA ASN A 50 4.85 -0.59 -4.99
C ASN A 50 4.39 -2.06 -5.12
N ASN A 51 4.55 -2.84 -4.06
CA ASN A 51 4.01 -4.21 -3.98
C ASN A 51 3.38 -4.50 -2.62
N VAL A 52 2.52 -5.52 -2.61
CA VAL A 52 2.09 -6.20 -1.39
C VAL A 52 2.79 -7.55 -1.36
N TYR A 53 3.68 -7.73 -0.40
CA TYR A 53 4.40 -8.98 -0.21
C TYR A 53 3.67 -9.85 0.79
N ILE A 54 3.69 -11.16 0.59
CA ILE A 54 3.31 -12.14 1.60
C ILE A 54 4.55 -12.94 1.96
N TYR A 55 4.86 -12.99 3.25
CA TYR A 55 5.90 -13.86 3.78
C TYR A 55 5.26 -15.01 4.55
N ASP A 56 5.65 -16.23 4.20
CA ASP A 56 5.16 -17.46 4.81
C ASP A 56 6.25 -18.06 5.71
N PHE A 57 5.99 -18.09 7.02
CA PHE A 57 6.90 -18.61 8.03
C PHE A 57 7.06 -20.13 7.96
N SER A 58 6.08 -20.86 7.42
CA SER A 58 6.13 -22.33 7.34
C SER A 58 7.07 -22.83 6.24
N SER A 59 7.12 -22.10 5.12
CA SER A 59 7.93 -22.43 3.94
C SER A 59 9.17 -21.55 3.77
N ASP A 60 9.31 -20.49 4.56
CA ASP A 60 10.35 -19.47 4.45
C ASP A 60 10.38 -18.76 3.08
N THR A 61 9.19 -18.60 2.46
CA THR A 61 9.03 -18.02 1.12
C THR A 61 8.40 -16.63 1.12
N VAL A 62 8.70 -15.85 0.08
CA VAL A 62 8.07 -14.55 -0.18
C VAL A 62 7.38 -14.59 -1.53
N THR A 63 6.14 -14.09 -1.59
CA THR A 63 5.39 -13.90 -2.84
C THR A 63 4.89 -12.46 -2.96
N ALA A 64 4.53 -12.04 -4.17
CA ALA A 64 3.90 -10.75 -4.44
C ALA A 64 2.69 -10.96 -5.37
N PRO A 65 1.59 -11.55 -4.86
CA PRO A 65 0.49 -12.04 -5.69
C PRO A 65 -0.23 -10.94 -6.46
N TYR A 66 -0.18 -9.70 -5.98
CA TYR A 66 -0.81 -8.54 -6.61
C TYR A 66 0.12 -7.74 -7.52
N LYS A 67 1.33 -8.25 -7.81
CA LYS A 67 2.35 -7.53 -8.61
C LYS A 67 1.80 -7.01 -9.94
N ASN A 68 1.00 -7.82 -10.64
CA ASN A 68 0.40 -7.45 -11.92
C ASN A 68 -0.57 -6.29 -11.76
N ALA A 69 -1.53 -6.40 -10.83
CA ALA A 69 -2.49 -5.34 -10.55
C ALA A 69 -1.79 -4.04 -10.12
N MET A 70 -0.84 -4.12 -9.17
CA MET A 70 -0.10 -2.97 -8.64
C MET A 70 0.67 -2.23 -9.74
N LYS A 71 1.30 -2.98 -10.66
CA LYS A 71 1.99 -2.42 -11.82
C LYS A 71 1.02 -1.79 -12.82
N SER A 72 -0.05 -2.50 -13.18
CA SER A 72 -1.03 -2.04 -14.17
C SER A 72 -1.77 -0.77 -13.72
N MET A 73 -2.02 -0.64 -12.41
CA MET A 73 -2.68 0.51 -11.80
C MET A 73 -1.70 1.62 -11.37
N GLU A 74 -0.41 1.45 -11.66
CA GLU A 74 0.67 2.38 -11.34
C GLU A 74 0.70 2.83 -9.87
N VAL A 75 0.47 1.89 -8.93
CA VAL A 75 0.53 2.21 -7.50
C VAL A 75 1.98 2.51 -7.11
N ARG A 76 2.27 3.74 -6.67
CA ARG A 76 3.64 4.30 -6.64
C ARG A 76 3.87 5.32 -5.52
N THR A 77 3.22 5.17 -4.38
CA THR A 77 3.47 6.02 -3.21
C THR A 77 4.90 5.81 -2.70
N MET A 78 5.65 6.91 -2.52
CA MET A 78 7.07 6.85 -2.12
C MET A 78 7.28 6.58 -0.62
N THR A 79 6.23 6.82 0.17
CA THR A 79 6.23 6.71 1.64
C THR A 79 4.79 6.51 2.08
N GLY A 80 4.57 5.82 3.19
CA GLY A 80 3.22 5.56 3.70
C GLY A 80 2.44 4.63 2.77
N GLY A 81 1.12 4.64 2.92
CA GLY A 81 0.23 3.69 2.28
C GLY A 81 -0.04 2.47 3.14
N CYS A 82 -1.19 1.86 2.89
CA CYS A 82 -1.75 0.75 3.65
C CYS A 82 -2.29 -0.30 2.69
N SER A 83 -2.31 -1.56 3.15
CA SER A 83 -2.94 -2.65 2.41
C SER A 83 -3.57 -3.67 3.33
N GLU A 84 -4.74 -4.19 2.94
CA GLU A 84 -5.40 -5.27 3.67
C GLU A 84 -5.85 -6.36 2.69
N ILE A 85 -5.34 -7.58 2.87
CA ILE A 85 -5.78 -8.74 2.09
C ILE A 85 -7.13 -9.21 2.66
N LEU A 86 -8.15 -9.21 1.81
CA LEU A 86 -9.52 -9.53 2.18
C LEU A 86 -9.76 -11.06 2.11
N PRO A 87 -10.76 -11.60 2.84
CA PRO A 87 -11.04 -13.05 2.85
C PRO A 87 -11.33 -13.67 1.49
N ASN A 88 -11.75 -12.85 0.51
CA ASN A 88 -12.03 -13.31 -0.85
C ASN A 88 -10.81 -13.24 -1.80
N GLY A 89 -9.61 -12.95 -1.28
CA GLY A 89 -8.37 -12.86 -2.05
C GLY A 89 -8.19 -11.56 -2.84
N ASP A 90 -9.06 -10.57 -2.63
CA ASP A 90 -8.78 -9.20 -3.07
C ASP A 90 -7.82 -8.50 -2.09
N VAL A 91 -7.21 -7.42 -2.52
CA VAL A 91 -6.46 -6.51 -1.64
C VAL A 91 -7.04 -5.10 -1.69
N PHE A 92 -7.29 -4.53 -0.52
CA PHE A 92 -7.51 -3.10 -0.34
C PHE A 92 -6.17 -2.38 -0.34
N ILE A 93 -6.06 -1.23 -1.03
CA ILE A 93 -4.87 -0.40 -1.07
C ILE A 93 -5.25 1.05 -0.78
N GLU A 94 -4.56 1.69 0.17
CA GLU A 94 -4.51 3.15 0.26
C GLU A 94 -3.18 3.64 -0.34
N GLU A 95 -3.25 4.29 -1.50
CA GLU A 95 -2.10 4.96 -2.11
C GLU A 95 -2.00 6.40 -1.60
N GLN A 96 -1.37 6.52 -0.44
CA GLN A 96 -1.45 7.73 0.38
C GLN A 96 -0.98 9.01 -0.33
N LYS A 97 0.20 8.98 -0.95
CA LYS A 97 0.78 10.18 -1.62
C LYS A 97 0.08 10.58 -2.91
N HIS A 98 -0.86 9.77 -3.40
CA HIS A 98 -1.59 10.01 -4.64
C HIS A 98 -3.09 10.19 -4.41
N GLY A 99 -3.55 10.15 -3.16
CA GLY A 99 -4.94 10.45 -2.84
C GLY A 99 -5.94 9.40 -3.34
N ARG A 100 -5.47 8.17 -3.60
CA ARG A 100 -6.30 7.09 -4.16
C ARG A 100 -6.50 5.96 -3.16
N ILE A 101 -7.66 5.34 -3.25
CA ILE A 101 -7.98 4.08 -2.59
C ILE A 101 -8.41 3.10 -3.67
N LEU A 102 -7.91 1.87 -3.63
CA LEU A 102 -8.20 0.85 -4.63
C LEU A 102 -8.63 -0.45 -3.96
N ARG A 103 -9.44 -1.24 -4.67
CA ARG A 103 -9.59 -2.68 -4.41
C ARG A 103 -9.15 -3.44 -5.64
N LEU A 104 -8.16 -4.29 -5.45
CA LEU A 104 -7.52 -5.03 -6.53
C LEU A 104 -7.80 -6.53 -6.35
N THR A 105 -8.01 -7.22 -7.47
CA THR A 105 -7.73 -8.65 -7.59
C THR A 105 -6.22 -8.84 -7.81
N PRO A 106 -5.69 -10.08 -7.85
CA PRO A 106 -4.31 -10.32 -8.28
C PRO A 106 -3.93 -9.67 -9.63
N ASP A 107 -4.89 -9.57 -10.55
CA ASP A 107 -4.63 -9.17 -11.94
C ASP A 107 -5.06 -7.74 -12.28
N THR A 108 -6.11 -7.21 -11.65
CA THR A 108 -6.67 -5.90 -12.02
C THR A 108 -7.50 -5.23 -10.91
N ALA A 109 -7.86 -3.96 -11.09
CA ALA A 109 -8.73 -3.23 -10.18
C ALA A 109 -10.20 -3.66 -10.31
N LYS A 110 -10.87 -3.86 -9.17
CA LYS A 110 -12.33 -3.92 -9.08
C LYS A 110 -12.94 -2.53 -9.02
N TRP A 111 -12.31 -1.64 -8.26
CA TRP A 111 -12.69 -0.23 -8.19
C TRP A 111 -11.52 0.63 -7.73
N GLU A 112 -11.62 1.91 -8.08
CA GLU A 112 -10.78 2.99 -7.61
C GLU A 112 -11.69 4.08 -7.04
N PHE A 113 -11.27 4.66 -5.92
CA PHE A 113 -11.92 5.80 -5.29
C PHE A 113 -10.92 6.93 -5.12
N VAL A 114 -11.35 8.13 -5.50
CA VAL A 114 -10.67 9.39 -5.22
C VAL A 114 -11.68 10.39 -4.69
N ARG A 115 -11.30 11.16 -3.67
CA ARG A 115 -12.11 12.29 -3.22
C ARG A 115 -11.47 13.58 -3.71
N ARG A 116 -12.12 14.24 -4.67
CA ARG A 116 -11.70 15.53 -5.20
C ARG A 116 -12.14 16.64 -4.26
N VAL A 117 -11.23 17.58 -4.00
CA VAL A 117 -11.55 18.85 -3.33
C VAL A 117 -11.94 19.88 -4.38
N ASP A 118 -11.23 19.90 -5.50
CA ASP A 118 -11.55 20.71 -6.68
C ASP A 118 -10.98 20.06 -7.96
N LYS A 119 -10.94 20.81 -9.06
CA LYS A 119 -10.45 20.33 -10.36
C LYS A 119 -8.99 19.82 -10.33
N ASN A 120 -8.15 20.41 -9.48
CA ASN A 120 -6.71 20.18 -9.45
C ASN A 120 -6.23 19.46 -8.19
N HIS A 121 -7.07 19.36 -7.14
CA HIS A 121 -6.67 18.81 -5.85
C HIS A 121 -7.48 17.59 -5.44
N LEU A 122 -6.76 16.56 -4.97
CA LEU A 122 -7.33 15.39 -4.28
C LEU A 122 -7.16 15.54 -2.77
N SER A 123 -8.07 14.95 -2.01
CA SER A 123 -7.87 14.81 -0.57
C SER A 123 -6.76 13.81 -0.27
N TYR A 124 -6.09 14.02 0.85
CA TYR A 124 -5.03 13.15 1.34
C TYR A 124 -5.61 12.13 2.33
N PRO A 125 -5.69 10.83 1.98
CA PRO A 125 -6.11 9.82 2.93
C PRO A 125 -5.01 9.64 4.00
N SER A 126 -5.41 9.15 5.17
CA SER A 126 -4.54 9.09 6.33
C SER A 126 -4.74 7.78 7.08
N TRP A 127 -4.15 6.70 6.54
CA TRP A 127 -4.14 5.37 7.13
C TRP A 127 -5.56 4.81 7.34
N SER A 128 -6.35 4.87 6.28
CA SER A 128 -7.69 4.28 6.18
C SER A 128 -7.65 2.77 6.39
N ARG A 129 -8.78 2.21 6.80
CA ARG A 129 -8.96 0.77 7.06
C ARG A 129 -10.17 0.24 6.32
N TYR A 130 -10.09 -1.00 5.86
CA TYR A 130 -11.21 -1.67 5.23
C TYR A 130 -11.97 -2.48 6.27
N LEU A 131 -13.10 -1.95 6.74
CA LEU A 131 -13.89 -2.66 7.73
C LEU A 131 -14.85 -3.63 7.06
N ASN A 132 -14.85 -4.89 7.51
CA ASN A 132 -15.95 -5.80 7.23
C ASN A 132 -17.23 -5.36 7.96
N GLU A 133 -18.35 -6.00 7.64
CA GLU A 133 -19.65 -5.63 8.19
C GLU A 133 -19.68 -5.69 9.72
N GLU A 134 -19.13 -6.74 10.32
CA GLU A 134 -19.09 -6.91 11.78
C GLU A 134 -18.26 -5.82 12.45
N GLN A 135 -17.08 -5.50 11.91
CA GLN A 135 -16.21 -4.45 12.40
C GLN A 135 -16.90 -3.07 12.27
N ALA A 136 -17.54 -2.81 11.13
CA ALA A 136 -18.25 -1.57 10.88
C ALA A 136 -19.41 -1.38 11.86
N GLN A 137 -20.22 -2.41 12.11
CA GLN A 137 -21.33 -2.36 13.07
C GLN A 137 -20.88 -1.97 14.49
N LYS A 138 -19.66 -2.37 14.90
CA LYS A 138 -19.10 -2.00 16.21
C LYS A 138 -18.62 -0.54 16.27
N VAL A 139 -18.27 0.05 15.13
CA VAL A 139 -17.68 1.39 15.03
C VAL A 139 -18.74 2.46 14.72
N LEU A 140 -19.71 2.16 13.86
CA LEU A 140 -20.70 3.10 13.35
C LEU A 140 -21.46 3.86 14.47
N PRO A 141 -21.96 3.21 15.54
CA PRO A 141 -22.66 3.93 16.61
C PRO A 141 -21.79 4.99 17.30
N LYS A 142 -20.47 4.77 17.38
CA LYS A 142 -19.53 5.72 18.00
C LYS A 142 -19.29 6.93 17.10
N LEU A 143 -19.24 6.72 15.79
CA LEU A 143 -19.05 7.80 14.81
C LEU A 143 -20.28 8.70 14.72
N GLN A 144 -21.48 8.13 14.75
CA GLN A 144 -22.73 8.89 14.71
C GLN A 144 -22.89 9.79 15.95
N ASN A 145 -22.55 9.27 17.13
CA ASN A 145 -22.64 10.05 18.37
C ASN A 145 -21.54 11.12 18.50
N GLY A 146 -20.43 10.99 17.78
CA GLY A 146 -19.34 11.97 17.76
C GLY A 146 -19.58 13.17 16.84
N SER A 147 -20.63 13.16 16.02
CA SER A 147 -20.93 14.22 15.05
C SER A 147 -21.75 15.37 15.64
N HIS A 148 -22.06 15.32 16.94
CA HIS A 148 -22.95 16.26 17.64
C HIS A 148 -22.25 17.20 18.63
N ASN A 149 -20.93 17.35 18.57
CA ASN A 149 -20.19 18.35 19.35
C ASN A 149 -19.45 19.33 18.44
#